data_AF-A0A6A7GDD6-F1
#
_entry.id   AF-A0A6A7GDD6-F1
#
_cell.length_a   1.000
_cell.length_b   1.000
_cell.length_c   1.000
_cell.angle_alpha   90.00
_cell.angle_beta   90.00
_cell.angle_gamma   90.00
#
_symmetry.space_group_name_H-M   'P 1'
#
loop_
_entity.id
_entity.type
_entity.pdbx_description
1 polymer ?
#
loop_
_entity_poly.entity_id
_entity_poly.type
_entity_poly.pdbx_seq_one_letter_code
_entity_poly.pdbx_strand_id
1 'polypeptide(L)'
;MAHGAEPFETLRVADIGDVATNPYSVPKSIAAIEKFYDEILSHNCRPLSMGGDHTVVLPILRAMKRKYGPVALIHVDAHADFTNIMAGERITHGTPFYRAVEEDLLDCKRVSQIGIRVGYSPDDWE
;
A
#
# COMPACT_ATOMS: atom_id res chain seq x y z
N MET A 1 -14.22 16.28 -20.33
CA MET A 1 -13.18 16.10 -21.36
C MET A 1 -12.56 14.73 -21.16
N ALA A 2 -12.71 13.81 -22.11
CA ALA A 2 -11.99 12.54 -22.09
C ALA A 2 -10.57 12.79 -22.58
N HIS A 3 -9.57 12.23 -21.89
CA HIS A 3 -8.15 12.52 -22.08
C HIS A 3 -7.57 11.87 -23.35
N GLY A 4 -8.42 11.33 -24.23
CA GLY A 4 -8.03 10.57 -25.43
C GLY A 4 -7.41 9.19 -25.14
N ALA A 5 -7.37 8.76 -23.88
CA ALA A 5 -6.82 7.46 -23.50
C ALA A 5 -7.86 6.35 -23.70
N GLU A 6 -7.51 5.33 -24.49
CA GLU A 6 -8.30 4.12 -24.71
C GLU A 6 -7.55 2.91 -24.12
N PRO A 7 -7.64 2.69 -22.79
CA PRO A 7 -6.81 1.70 -22.11
C PRO A 7 -7.09 0.28 -22.56
N PHE A 8 -8.34 -0.07 -22.91
CA PHE A 8 -8.71 -1.42 -23.34
C PHE A 8 -8.27 -1.75 -24.78
N GLU A 9 -7.99 -0.74 -25.61
CA GLU A 9 -7.45 -0.93 -26.96
C GLU A 9 -5.93 -1.17 -26.96
N THR A 10 -5.25 -0.72 -25.89
CA THR A 10 -3.78 -0.72 -25.81
C THR A 10 -3.23 -1.64 -24.72
N LEU A 11 -4.04 -2.02 -23.74
CA LEU A 11 -3.66 -2.86 -22.60
C LEU A 11 -4.62 -4.05 -22.48
N ARG A 12 -4.08 -5.20 -22.06
CA ARG A 12 -4.90 -6.34 -21.62
C ARG A 12 -5.28 -6.12 -20.16
N VAL A 13 -6.56 -5.86 -19.92
CA VAL A 13 -7.12 -5.62 -18.59
C VAL A 13 -8.11 -6.73 -18.27
N ALA A 14 -8.06 -7.25 -17.05
CA ALA A 14 -9.01 -8.23 -16.54
C ALA A 14 -9.32 -7.92 -15.07
N ASP A 15 -10.55 -8.22 -14.67
CA ASP A 15 -10.91 -8.37 -13.26
C ASP A 15 -10.52 -9.79 -12.82
N ILE A 16 -9.73 -9.89 -11.75
CA ILE A 16 -9.20 -11.14 -11.22
C ILE A 16 -9.82 -11.52 -9.86
N GLY A 17 -10.85 -10.78 -9.43
CA GLY A 17 -11.55 -11.00 -8.18
C GLY A 17 -10.80 -10.51 -6.94
N ASP A 18 -11.28 -10.97 -5.78
CA ASP A 18 -10.84 -10.50 -4.47
C ASP A 18 -9.83 -11.44 -3.79
N VAL A 19 -9.01 -10.88 -2.91
CA VAL A 19 -8.22 -11.67 -1.96
C VAL A 19 -9.12 -12.18 -0.84
N ALA A 20 -9.12 -13.50 -0.61
CA ALA A 20 -9.80 -14.10 0.53
C ALA A 20 -9.08 -13.73 1.85
N THR A 21 -9.49 -12.63 2.47
CA THR A 21 -8.94 -12.13 3.73
C THR A 21 -9.58 -12.82 4.94
N ASN A 22 -8.98 -12.61 6.13
CA ASN A 22 -9.49 -13.08 7.40
C ASN A 22 -9.99 -11.90 8.25
N PRO A 23 -11.32 -11.71 8.42
CA PRO A 23 -11.86 -10.58 9.16
C PRO A 23 -11.57 -10.64 10.68
N TYR A 24 -11.11 -11.79 11.18
CA TYR A 24 -10.81 -12.01 12.60
C TYR A 24 -9.31 -12.04 12.89
N SER A 25 -8.44 -11.87 11.88
CA SER A 25 -7.01 -11.94 12.06
C SER A 25 -6.28 -11.11 11.02
N VAL A 26 -5.90 -9.90 11.43
CA VAL A 26 -5.07 -8.98 10.63
C VAL A 26 -3.80 -9.68 10.12
N PRO A 27 -3.01 -10.42 10.94
CA PRO A 27 -1.81 -11.09 10.44
C PRO A 27 -2.09 -12.11 9.32
N LYS A 28 -3.21 -12.84 9.39
CA LYS A 28 -3.60 -13.78 8.33
C LYS A 28 -4.00 -13.05 7.04
N SER A 29 -4.70 -11.92 7.16
CA SER A 29 -5.05 -11.07 6.01
C SER A 29 -3.81 -10.49 5.34
N ILE A 30 -2.86 -9.98 6.12
CA ILE A 30 -1.56 -9.49 5.62
C ILE A 30 -0.86 -10.58 4.80
N ALA A 31 -0.72 -11.79 5.35
CA ALA A 31 -0.06 -12.90 4.67
C ALA A 31 -0.80 -13.34 3.39
N ALA A 32 -2.13 -13.34 3.40
CA ALA A 32 -2.94 -13.69 2.23
C ALA A 32 -2.79 -12.66 1.10
N ILE A 33 -2.87 -11.36 1.42
CA ILE A 33 -2.69 -10.28 0.45
C ILE A 33 -1.27 -10.33 -0.13
N GLU A 34 -0.26 -10.43 0.73
CA GLU A 34 1.13 -10.45 0.32
C GLU A 34 1.42 -11.60 -0.66
N LYS A 35 0.94 -12.81 -0.36
CA LYS A 35 1.05 -13.98 -1.25
C LYS A 35 0.33 -13.77 -2.59
N PHE A 36 -0.87 -13.19 -2.57
CA PHE A 36 -1.63 -12.94 -3.78
C PHE A 36 -0.92 -11.95 -4.71
N TYR A 37 -0.31 -10.89 -4.16
CA TYR A 37 0.45 -9.93 -4.95
C TYR A 37 1.76 -10.52 -5.49
N ASP A 38 2.44 -11.40 -4.75
CA ASP A 38 3.59 -12.13 -5.29
C ASP A 38 3.20 -12.92 -6.55
N GLU A 39 2.04 -13.59 -6.52
CA GLU A 39 1.53 -14.36 -7.67
C GLU A 39 1.23 -13.46 -8.87
N ILE A 40 0.47 -12.37 -8.67
CA ILE A 40 0.19 -11.39 -9.75
C ILE A 40 1.49 -10.85 -10.36
N LEU A 41 2.42 -10.45 -9.50
CA LEU A 41 3.67 -9.84 -9.92
C LEU A 41 4.57 -10.85 -10.64
N SER A 42 4.47 -12.15 -10.37
CA SER A 42 5.20 -13.19 -11.12
C SER A 42 4.82 -13.24 -12.60
N HIS A 43 3.61 -12.80 -12.96
CA HIS A 43 3.09 -12.79 -14.33
C HIS A 43 3.37 -11.50 -15.11
N ASN A 44 4.24 -10.61 -14.61
CA ASN A 44 4.49 -9.29 -15.20
C ASN A 44 3.23 -8.43 -15.38
N CYS A 45 2.22 -8.66 -14.54
CA CYS A 45 1.03 -7.84 -14.45
C CYS A 45 1.30 -6.59 -13.59
N ARG A 46 0.58 -5.50 -13.87
CA ARG A 46 0.55 -4.29 -13.05
C ARG A 46 -0.77 -4.28 -12.27
N PRO A 47 -0.76 -4.45 -10.94
CA PRO A 47 -1.99 -4.49 -10.17
C PRO A 47 -2.62 -3.10 -10.07
N LEU A 48 -3.94 -3.04 -10.29
CA LEU A 48 -4.80 -1.93 -9.86
C LEU A 48 -5.74 -2.50 -8.79
N SER A 49 -5.76 -1.88 -7.63
CA SER A 49 -6.34 -2.49 -6.42
C SER A 49 -7.55 -1.70 -5.95
N MET A 50 -8.63 -2.38 -5.63
CA MET A 50 -9.76 -1.82 -4.89
C MET A 50 -9.73 -2.44 -3.49
N GLY A 51 -9.34 -1.64 -2.50
CA GLY A 51 -8.98 -2.14 -1.18
C GLY A 51 -10.09 -2.02 -0.13
N GLY A 52 -9.70 -2.37 1.11
CA GLY A 52 -10.34 -1.94 2.35
C GLY A 52 -9.65 -0.67 2.89
N ASP A 53 -9.39 -0.61 4.19
CA ASP A 53 -8.62 0.51 4.78
C ASP A 53 -7.13 0.48 4.40
N HIS A 54 -6.39 1.54 4.76
CA HIS A 54 -5.00 1.75 4.33
C HIS A 54 -4.01 0.66 4.80
N THR A 55 -4.40 -0.22 5.73
CA THR A 55 -3.57 -1.36 6.16
C THR A 55 -3.16 -2.25 4.99
N VAL A 56 -3.97 -2.32 3.91
CA VAL A 56 -3.69 -3.15 2.73
C VAL A 56 -2.42 -2.75 1.99
N VAL A 57 -1.92 -1.52 2.16
CA VAL A 57 -0.73 -1.03 1.43
C VAL A 57 0.55 -1.72 1.90
N LEU A 58 0.68 -2.04 3.19
CA LEU A 58 1.87 -2.68 3.73
C LEU A 58 2.22 -4.02 3.04
N PRO A 59 1.32 -5.03 2.98
CA PRO A 59 1.62 -6.30 2.31
C PRO A 59 1.87 -6.13 0.80
N ILE A 60 1.21 -5.16 0.16
CA ILE A 60 1.42 -4.85 -1.25
C ILE A 60 2.84 -4.31 -1.45
N LEU A 61 3.30 -3.37 -0.63
CA LEU A 61 4.66 -2.82 -0.70
C LEU A 61 5.73 -3.88 -0.46
N ARG A 62 5.49 -4.87 0.43
CA ARG A 62 6.39 -6.01 0.63
C ARG A 62 6.56 -6.84 -0.65
N ALA A 63 5.45 -7.16 -1.33
CA ALA A 63 5.48 -7.87 -2.61
C ALA A 63 6.17 -7.04 -3.71
N MET A 64 5.87 -5.74 -3.78
CA MET A 64 6.51 -4.82 -4.73
C MET A 64 8.02 -4.74 -4.50
N LYS A 65 8.49 -4.66 -3.24
CA LYS A 65 9.92 -4.64 -2.90
C LYS A 65 10.63 -5.89 -3.40
N ARG A 66 10.05 -7.08 -3.21
CA ARG A 66 10.65 -8.33 -3.68
C ARG A 66 10.90 -8.34 -5.19
N LYS A 67 10.01 -7.74 -5.97
CA LYS A 67 10.14 -7.69 -7.43
C LYS A 67 10.99 -6.53 -7.93
N TYR A 68 10.86 -5.34 -7.35
CA TYR A 68 11.38 -4.10 -7.91
C TYR A 68 12.44 -3.40 -7.04
N GLY A 69 12.69 -3.89 -5.82
CA GLY A 69 13.39 -3.12 -4.79
C GLY A 69 12.51 -2.02 -4.18
N PRO A 70 13.07 -1.14 -3.33
CA PRO A 70 12.34 -0.03 -2.74
C PRO A 70 11.71 0.87 -3.82
N VAL A 71 10.43 1.23 -3.64
CA VAL A 71 9.67 1.96 -4.67
C VAL A 71 9.45 3.43 -4.31
N ALA A 72 9.28 4.28 -5.33
CA ALA A 72 8.80 5.64 -5.14
C ALA A 72 7.31 5.66 -4.76
N LEU A 73 6.87 6.71 -4.07
CA LEU A 73 5.48 6.84 -3.62
C LEU A 73 4.92 8.23 -3.90
N ILE A 74 3.75 8.27 -4.52
CA ILE A 74 2.87 9.44 -4.53
C ILE A 74 1.65 9.05 -3.69
N HIS A 75 1.48 9.74 -2.56
CA HIS A 75 0.45 9.46 -1.57
C HIS A 75 -0.47 10.67 -1.45
N VAL A 76 -1.76 10.48 -1.73
CA VAL A 76 -2.77 11.54 -1.63
C VAL A 76 -3.76 11.15 -0.53
N ASP A 77 -3.65 11.80 0.62
CA ASP A 77 -4.46 11.49 1.79
C ASP A 77 -4.57 12.72 2.71
N ALA A 78 -5.57 12.72 3.58
CA ALA A 78 -5.71 13.68 4.67
C ALA A 78 -4.70 13.45 5.81
N HIS A 79 -4.21 12.22 5.93
CA HIS A 79 -3.32 11.75 6.99
C HIS A 79 -1.97 11.33 6.39
N ALA A 80 -0.91 11.40 7.19
CA ALA A 80 0.42 10.90 6.85
C ALA A 80 0.53 9.37 6.92
N ASP A 81 -0.35 8.70 7.67
CA ASP A 81 -0.35 7.25 7.93
C ASP A 81 1.04 6.71 8.33
N PHE A 82 1.71 7.51 9.15
CA PHE A 82 3.10 7.34 9.58
C PHE A 82 3.22 7.28 11.12
N THR A 83 2.23 6.72 11.81
CA THR A 83 2.31 6.53 13.27
C THR A 83 3.05 5.24 13.61
N ASN A 84 3.84 5.24 14.69
CA ASN A 84 4.53 4.03 15.15
C ASN A 84 3.55 3.02 15.77
N ILE A 85 2.87 3.40 16.85
CA ILE A 85 1.91 2.54 17.55
C ILE A 85 0.60 3.28 17.66
N MET A 86 -0.49 2.64 17.24
CA MET A 86 -1.84 3.21 17.32
C MET A 86 -2.70 2.31 18.19
N ALA A 87 -3.24 2.85 19.28
CA ALA A 87 -4.06 2.12 20.25
C ALA A 87 -3.39 0.81 20.77
N GLY A 88 -2.07 0.82 20.92
CA GLY A 88 -1.28 -0.34 21.37
C GLY A 88 -0.89 -1.32 20.26
N GLU A 89 -1.32 -1.10 19.01
CA GLU A 89 -1.09 -2.00 17.89
C GLU A 89 -0.08 -1.42 16.87
N ARG A 90 0.80 -2.29 16.35
CA ARG A 90 1.80 -1.89 15.33
C ARG A 90 1.26 -1.90 13.91
N ILE A 91 0.19 -2.64 13.64
CA ILE A 91 -0.36 -2.85 12.29
C ILE A 91 -1.81 -2.35 12.28
N THR A 92 -1.99 -1.12 11.81
CA THR A 92 -3.31 -0.48 11.64
C THR A 92 -3.29 0.36 10.36
N HIS A 93 -4.42 0.98 10.01
CA HIS A 93 -4.49 1.87 8.85
C HIS A 93 -3.62 3.13 8.96
N GLY A 94 -3.23 3.55 10.18
CA GLY A 94 -2.43 4.75 10.42
C GLY A 94 -0.93 4.47 10.57
N THR A 95 -0.51 3.21 10.53
CA THR A 95 0.90 2.80 10.65
C THR A 95 1.60 2.26 9.39
N PRO A 96 0.96 2.12 8.19
CA PRO A 96 1.57 1.36 7.10
C PRO A 96 2.88 1.97 6.60
N PHE A 97 3.00 3.30 6.57
CA PHE A 97 4.21 3.94 6.04
C PHE A 97 5.36 3.99 7.04
N TYR A 98 5.08 4.00 8.35
CA TYR A 98 6.14 3.81 9.35
C TYR A 98 6.76 2.42 9.18
N ARG A 99 5.91 1.37 9.05
CA ARG A 99 6.37 0.00 8.75
C ARG A 99 7.13 -0.07 7.43
N ALA A 100 6.64 0.65 6.41
CA ALA A 100 7.29 0.68 5.10
C ALA A 100 8.71 1.27 5.14
N VAL A 101 8.96 2.27 5.99
CA VAL A 101 10.32 2.81 6.19
C VAL A 101 11.18 1.85 7.01
N GLU A 102 10.67 1.30 8.12
CA GLU A 102 11.41 0.29 8.91
C GLU A 102 11.85 -0.92 8.07
N GLU A 103 10.99 -1.36 7.16
CA GLU A 103 11.23 -2.52 6.31
C GLU A 103 11.93 -2.16 4.98
N ASP A 104 12.33 -0.89 4.79
CA ASP A 104 13.01 -0.39 3.60
C ASP A 104 12.23 -0.70 2.30
N LEU A 105 10.90 -0.52 2.34
CA LEU A 105 9.99 -0.76 1.20
C LEU A 105 9.93 0.42 0.24
N LEU A 106 10.33 1.62 0.70
CA LEU A 106 10.22 2.87 -0.05
C LEU A 106 11.60 3.49 -0.31
N ASP A 107 11.77 4.06 -1.49
CA ASP A 107 12.87 5.00 -1.76
C ASP A 107 12.49 6.36 -1.14
N CYS A 108 12.92 6.59 0.10
CA CYS A 108 12.56 7.79 0.87
C CYS A 108 12.95 9.12 0.21
N LYS A 109 13.85 9.12 -0.79
CA LYS A 109 14.19 10.33 -1.57
C LYS A 109 13.14 10.65 -2.64
N ARG A 110 12.17 9.75 -2.85
CA ARG A 110 11.14 9.81 -3.89
C ARG A 110 9.74 9.53 -3.34
N VAL A 111 9.48 10.04 -2.14
CA VAL A 111 8.16 9.99 -1.49
C VAL A 111 7.57 11.40 -1.45
N SER A 112 6.34 11.54 -1.93
CA SER A 112 5.56 12.78 -1.86
C SER A 112 4.19 12.49 -1.25
N GLN A 113 3.88 13.17 -0.15
CA GLN A 113 2.55 13.13 0.48
C GLN A 113 1.81 14.45 0.24
N ILE A 114 0.55 14.38 -0.17
CA ILE A 114 -0.23 15.52 -0.66
C ILE A 114 -1.61 15.50 0.00
N GLY A 115 -2.01 16.62 0.61
CA GLY A 115 -3.37 16.80 1.17
C GLY A 115 -3.50 16.65 2.68
N ILE A 116 -2.37 16.47 3.39
CA ILE A 116 -2.32 16.33 4.85
C ILE A 116 -2.95 17.56 5.51
N ARG A 117 -3.89 17.32 6.43
CA ARG A 117 -4.62 18.39 7.15
C ARG A 117 -5.04 18.01 8.58
N VAL A 118 -4.54 16.88 9.08
CA VAL A 118 -4.73 16.47 10.48
C VAL A 118 -3.56 16.98 11.33
N GLY A 119 -3.83 17.28 12.60
CA GLY A 119 -2.82 17.74 13.54
C GLY A 119 -1.89 16.60 13.94
N TYR A 120 -0.58 16.83 13.80
CA TYR A 120 0.47 15.97 14.31
C TYR A 120 1.22 16.73 15.41
N SER A 121 1.51 16.05 16.50
CA SER A 121 2.48 16.48 17.51
C SER A 121 3.89 16.07 17.07
N PRO A 122 4.94 16.72 17.60
CA PRO A 122 6.32 16.28 17.38
C PRO A 122 6.56 14.81 17.78
N ASP A 123 5.85 14.35 18.81
CA ASP A 123 6.00 13.00 19.37
C ASP A 123 5.41 11.91 18.46
N ASP A 124 4.54 12.27 17.50
CA ASP A 124 3.92 11.31 16.56
C ASP A 124 4.92 10.74 15.53
N TRP A 125 6.12 11.32 15.44
CA TRP A 125 7.18 10.95 14.49
C TRP A 125 8.28 10.08 15.10
N GLU A 126 8.24 9.82 16.42
CA GLU A 126 9.18 8.95 17.13
C GLU A 126 8.73 7.47 17.12
#